data_AF-A0A822YJW2-F1
#
_entry.id   AF-A0A822YJW2-F1
#
_cell.length_a   1.000
_cell.length_b   1.000
_cell.length_c   1.000
_cell.angle_alpha   90.00
_cell.angle_beta   90.00
_cell.angle_gamma   90.00
#
_symmetry.space_group_name_H-M   'P 1'
#
loop_
_entity.id
_entity.type
_entity.pdbx_description
1 polymer ?
#
loop_
_entity_poly.entity_id
_entity_poly.type
_entity_poly.pdbx_seq_one_letter_code
_entity_poly.pdbx_strand_id
1 'polypeptide(L)'
;MGCSFSGLNALYDVVNGGGDVWINENRFRILRQLGEGGFAYVYLVKEIVKDVATDGGVGGIAKKVKDPSFVSDDGTYAMKKVLIQTSEQLELVREEIRVSSLFSHPNLLPLLDHAIISATQEGSGNHEAYLLFPVHLDGTLLDNAKAMKAKKEFFSTIDVLQIFRQLCAGLKHMHSYEPPYAHNDVKPGNVLITHRKGQPPLAILMDFGSARPARKQIRSRQEAVQLQVWNVSLRVCAWGSWGKPSVGNSKCTDQMANWTQSPIP
;
A
#
# COMPACT_ATOMS: atom_id res chain seq x y z
N MET A 1 -14.07 -34.12 -9.52
CA MET A 1 -15.19 -34.13 -8.56
C MET A 1 -14.83 -33.16 -7.45
N GLY A 2 -15.72 -32.20 -7.19
CA GLY A 2 -15.42 -30.99 -6.43
C GLY A 2 -15.30 -31.21 -4.93
N CYS A 3 -14.41 -30.46 -4.31
CA CYS A 3 -14.43 -30.20 -2.88
C CYS A 3 -14.87 -28.74 -2.69
N SER A 4 -16.14 -28.58 -2.35
CA SER A 4 -16.68 -27.34 -1.78
C SER A 4 -16.15 -27.23 -0.36
N PHE A 5 -15.17 -26.35 -0.13
CA PHE A 5 -14.76 -25.99 1.23
C PHE A 5 -15.63 -24.82 1.67
N SER A 6 -16.71 -25.19 2.33
CA SER A 6 -17.67 -24.33 3.02
C SER A 6 -16.97 -23.36 3.98
N GLY A 7 -17.28 -22.08 3.81
CA GLY A 7 -16.77 -20.94 4.56
C GLY A 7 -17.24 -20.87 6.01
N LEU A 8 -16.89 -21.86 6.82
CA LEU A 8 -17.20 -21.90 8.26
C LEU A 8 -16.03 -21.53 9.19
N ASN A 9 -14.79 -21.45 8.70
CA ASN A 9 -13.64 -21.06 9.53
C ASN A 9 -13.30 -19.56 9.50
N ALA A 10 -14.05 -18.75 8.74
CA ALA A 10 -13.73 -17.32 8.55
C ALA A 10 -14.52 -16.37 9.48
N LEU A 11 -15.44 -16.88 10.31
CA LEU A 11 -16.45 -16.03 10.97
C LEU A 11 -16.40 -15.96 12.50
N TYR A 12 -15.34 -16.43 13.18
CA TYR A 12 -15.28 -16.40 14.66
C TYR A 12 -14.05 -15.73 15.33
N ASP A 13 -13.10 -15.16 14.57
CA ASP A 13 -11.88 -14.55 15.16
C ASP A 13 -11.94 -13.02 15.36
N VAL A 14 -13.11 -12.39 15.15
CA VAL A 14 -13.27 -10.91 15.11
C VAL A 14 -13.14 -10.24 16.50
N VAL A 15 -13.01 -10.97 17.60
CA VAL A 15 -13.06 -10.35 18.94
C VAL A 15 -11.76 -10.45 19.76
N ASN A 16 -10.76 -11.26 19.38
CA ASN A 16 -9.50 -11.35 20.14
C ASN A 16 -8.27 -11.58 19.24
N GLY A 17 -7.79 -10.54 18.57
CA GLY A 17 -6.36 -10.35 18.30
C GLY A 17 -5.53 -11.52 17.70
N GLY A 18 -6.04 -12.27 16.72
CA GLY A 18 -5.23 -13.29 16.07
C GLY A 18 -5.93 -14.13 15.01
N GLY A 19 -6.61 -13.50 14.04
CA GLY A 19 -7.16 -14.20 12.88
C GLY A 19 -6.08 -14.55 11.85
N ASP A 20 -6.18 -15.73 11.25
CA ASP A 20 -5.37 -16.10 10.10
C ASP A 20 -6.09 -15.70 8.80
N VAL A 21 -5.34 -15.23 7.82
CA VAL A 21 -5.79 -14.78 6.51
C VAL A 21 -5.09 -15.56 5.40
N TRP A 22 -5.82 -15.86 4.35
CA TRP A 22 -5.29 -16.55 3.18
C TRP A 22 -5.16 -15.57 2.01
N ILE A 23 -3.98 -15.51 1.43
CA ILE A 23 -3.73 -14.82 0.17
C ILE A 23 -3.26 -15.89 -0.82
N ASN A 24 -4.13 -16.25 -1.75
CA ASN A 24 -3.95 -17.40 -2.63
C ASN A 24 -3.68 -18.67 -1.78
N GLU A 25 -2.56 -19.34 -2.00
CA GLU A 25 -2.20 -20.58 -1.29
C GLU A 25 -1.43 -20.34 0.03
N ASN A 26 -1.07 -19.10 0.33
CA ASN A 26 -0.25 -18.76 1.49
C ASN A 26 -1.12 -18.30 2.67
N ARG A 27 -0.84 -18.86 3.85
CA ARG A 27 -1.53 -18.53 5.11
C ARG A 27 -0.67 -17.55 5.91
N PHE A 28 -1.29 -16.50 6.41
CA PHE A 28 -0.65 -15.50 7.25
C PHE A 28 -1.43 -15.32 8.53
N ARG A 29 -0.72 -15.15 9.66
CA ARG A 29 -1.30 -14.75 10.93
C ARG A 29 -1.23 -13.25 11.08
N ILE A 30 -2.35 -12.62 11.41
CA ILE A 30 -2.37 -11.19 11.73
C ILE A 30 -1.75 -10.99 13.10
N LEU A 31 -0.69 -10.19 13.18
CA LEU A 31 0.01 -9.89 14.44
C LEU A 31 -0.53 -8.62 15.09
N ARG A 32 -0.60 -7.52 14.32
CA ARG A 32 -1.12 -6.23 14.79
C ARG A 32 -1.49 -5.33 13.63
N GLN A 33 -2.38 -4.38 13.89
CA GLN A 33 -2.62 -3.29 12.95
C GLN A 33 -1.45 -2.31 12.99
N LEU A 34 -1.05 -1.87 11.80
CA LEU A 34 0.02 -0.93 11.57
C LEU A 34 -0.53 0.45 11.18
N GLY A 35 -1.64 0.50 10.44
CA GLY A 35 -2.28 1.75 10.02
C GLY A 35 -3.75 1.59 9.61
N GLU A 36 -4.45 2.71 9.53
CA GLU A 36 -5.86 2.81 9.12
C GLU A 36 -6.04 4.01 8.17
N GLY A 37 -6.83 3.81 7.12
CA GLY A 37 -7.39 4.82 6.23
C GLY A 37 -8.88 4.57 6.03
N GLY A 38 -9.55 5.42 5.25
CA GLY A 38 -11.01 5.42 5.18
C GLY A 38 -11.65 4.06 4.86
N PHE A 39 -11.09 3.31 3.90
CA PHE A 39 -11.56 1.97 3.51
C PHE A 39 -10.45 0.92 3.50
N ALA A 40 -9.28 1.27 4.03
CA ALA A 40 -8.09 0.44 3.95
C ALA A 40 -7.41 0.32 5.31
N TYR A 41 -7.05 -0.90 5.65
CA TYR A 41 -6.36 -1.23 6.90
C TYR A 41 -5.04 -1.88 6.54
N VAL A 42 -3.97 -1.55 7.26
CA VAL A 42 -2.69 -2.22 7.08
C VAL A 42 -2.32 -2.97 8.33
N TYR A 43 -1.95 -4.24 8.17
CA TYR A 43 -1.61 -5.15 9.24
C TYR A 43 -0.18 -5.66 9.06
N LEU A 44 0.49 -5.88 10.18
CA LEU A 44 1.68 -6.72 10.26
C LEU A 44 1.19 -8.15 10.30
N VAL A 45 1.66 -8.96 9.36
CA VAL A 45 1.29 -10.36 9.27
C VAL A 45 2.54 -11.23 9.26
N LYS A 46 2.42 -12.46 9.75
CA LYS A 46 3.50 -13.45 9.73
C LYS A 46 3.08 -14.65 8.91
N GLU A 47 3.88 -15.04 7.94
CA GLU A 47 3.65 -16.24 7.16
C GLU A 47 3.70 -17.48 8.06
N ILE A 48 2.70 -18.36 7.92
CA ILE A 48 2.65 -19.64 8.61
C ILE A 48 3.11 -20.72 7.62
N VAL A 49 4.41 -21.01 7.65
CA VAL A 49 5.02 -22.08 6.85
C VAL A 49 4.61 -23.42 7.47
N LYS A 50 3.99 -24.31 6.68
CA LYS A 50 3.73 -25.67 7.13
C LYS A 50 5.04 -26.46 7.09
N ASP A 51 5.48 -26.99 8.23
CA ASP A 51 6.67 -27.84 8.30
C ASP A 51 6.48 -29.09 7.42
N VAL A 52 7.45 -29.28 6.53
CA VAL A 52 7.50 -30.32 5.51
C VAL A 52 7.92 -31.63 6.17
N ALA A 53 6.98 -32.47 6.59
CA ALA A 53 7.29 -33.85 6.99
C ALA A 53 6.48 -34.94 6.27
N THR A 54 5.38 -34.63 5.55
CA THR A 54 4.49 -35.72 5.08
C THR A 54 3.86 -35.62 3.70
N ASP A 55 4.17 -34.66 2.82
CA ASP A 55 3.82 -34.80 1.39
C ASP A 55 4.57 -33.77 0.52
N GLY A 56 4.96 -34.17 -0.69
CA GLY A 56 5.87 -33.42 -1.56
C GLY A 56 5.36 -32.06 -2.04
N GLY A 57 5.88 -30.98 -1.42
CA GLY A 57 5.91 -29.59 -1.91
C GLY A 57 4.56 -28.85 -1.93
N VAL A 58 4.43 -27.52 -1.86
CA VAL A 58 5.31 -26.35 -1.92
C VAL A 58 4.46 -25.17 -1.40
N GLY A 59 4.88 -24.46 -0.34
CA GLY A 59 4.21 -23.23 0.10
C GLY A 59 5.24 -22.23 0.62
N GLY A 60 5.04 -20.93 0.38
CA GLY A 60 6.01 -19.90 0.78
C GLY A 60 6.10 -18.75 -0.22
N ILE A 61 5.90 -17.52 0.24
CA ILE A 61 6.08 -16.31 -0.57
C ILE A 61 7.50 -16.20 -1.11
N ALA A 62 8.49 -16.72 -0.40
CA ALA A 62 9.91 -16.74 -0.81
C ALA A 62 10.16 -17.38 -2.19
N LYS A 63 9.30 -18.29 -2.66
CA LYS A 63 9.43 -18.89 -4.01
C LYS A 63 8.87 -18.03 -5.13
N LYS A 64 7.94 -17.13 -4.81
CA LYS A 64 7.28 -16.24 -5.79
C LYS A 64 8.03 -14.93 -5.99
N VAL A 65 8.81 -14.52 -5.00
CA VAL A 65 9.48 -13.22 -4.99
C VAL A 65 10.81 -13.31 -5.75
N LYS A 66 10.99 -12.42 -6.73
CA LYS A 66 12.19 -12.39 -7.59
C LYS A 66 13.45 -11.92 -6.86
N ASP A 67 13.30 -11.06 -5.87
CA ASP A 67 14.39 -10.48 -5.09
C ASP A 67 14.30 -10.96 -3.63
N PRO A 68 15.25 -11.81 -3.17
CA PRO A 68 15.26 -12.35 -1.81
C PRO A 68 15.27 -11.28 -0.73
N SER A 69 15.75 -10.06 -1.02
CA SER A 69 15.82 -8.98 -0.02
C SER A 69 14.44 -8.45 0.43
N PHE A 70 13.38 -8.84 -0.26
CA PHE A 70 11.98 -8.55 0.10
C PHE A 70 11.34 -9.62 1.00
N VAL A 71 12.02 -10.74 1.20
CA VAL A 71 11.61 -11.79 2.13
C VAL A 71 12.19 -11.43 3.49
N SER A 72 11.32 -11.22 4.50
CA SER A 72 11.81 -11.00 5.85
C SER A 72 12.36 -12.28 6.45
N ASP A 73 13.50 -12.20 7.14
CA ASP A 73 14.15 -13.35 7.80
C ASP A 73 13.22 -14.05 8.81
N ASP A 74 12.32 -13.28 9.45
CA ASP A 74 11.37 -13.78 10.43
C ASP A 74 9.98 -14.12 9.85
N GLY A 75 9.83 -14.05 8.52
CA GLY A 75 8.61 -14.31 7.78
C GLY A 75 7.52 -13.25 7.96
N THR A 76 7.86 -12.02 8.36
CA THR A 76 6.89 -10.93 8.52
C THR A 76 6.72 -10.07 7.27
N TYR A 77 5.50 -9.59 7.07
CA TYR A 77 5.08 -8.80 5.91
C TYR A 77 4.06 -7.73 6.31
N ALA A 78 3.85 -6.76 5.44
CA ALA A 78 2.76 -5.80 5.56
C ALA A 78 1.61 -6.21 4.62
N MET A 79 0.40 -6.35 5.16
CA MET A 79 -0.80 -6.68 4.39
C MET A 79 -1.79 -5.51 4.43
N LYS A 80 -2.09 -4.94 3.26
CA LYS A 80 -3.17 -3.96 3.08
C LYS A 80 -4.47 -4.69 2.76
N LYS A 81 -5.47 -4.57 3.62
CA LYS A 81 -6.86 -5.00 3.40
C LYS A 81 -7.70 -3.80 2.96
N VAL A 82 -8.41 -3.90 1.84
CA VAL A 82 -9.31 -2.86 1.33
C VAL A 82 -10.73 -3.39 1.30
N LEU A 83 -11.65 -2.66 1.93
CA LEU A 83 -13.09 -2.93 1.86
C LEU A 83 -13.67 -2.25 0.61
N ILE A 84 -14.35 -3.01 -0.23
CA ILE A 84 -14.88 -2.56 -1.52
C ILE A 84 -16.40 -2.70 -1.48
N GLN A 85 -17.09 -1.57 -1.60
CA GLN A 85 -18.55 -1.48 -1.53
C GLN A 85 -19.18 -1.09 -2.87
N THR A 86 -18.38 -0.59 -3.82
CA THR A 86 -18.87 -0.15 -5.13
C THR A 86 -18.03 -0.70 -6.29
N SER A 87 -18.62 -0.75 -7.47
CA SER A 87 -17.94 -1.12 -8.72
C SER A 87 -16.78 -0.20 -9.06
N GLU A 88 -16.91 1.09 -8.75
CA GLU A 88 -15.87 2.09 -9.00
C GLU A 88 -14.67 1.84 -8.09
N GLN A 89 -14.89 1.54 -6.80
CA GLN A 89 -13.81 1.18 -5.88
C GLN A 89 -13.10 -0.09 -6.32
N LEU A 90 -13.84 -1.10 -6.80
CA LEU A 90 -13.26 -2.34 -7.33
C LEU A 90 -12.30 -2.05 -8.48
N GLU A 91 -12.71 -1.18 -9.42
CA GLU A 91 -11.88 -0.82 -10.57
C GLU A 91 -10.63 -0.03 -10.15
N LEU A 92 -10.75 0.86 -9.16
CA LEU A 92 -9.61 1.58 -8.61
C LEU A 92 -8.58 0.64 -7.96
N VAL A 93 -9.04 -0.36 -7.21
CA VAL A 93 -8.17 -1.35 -6.57
C VAL A 93 -7.52 -2.27 -7.63
N ARG A 94 -8.26 -2.69 -8.66
CA ARG A 94 -7.71 -3.45 -9.78
C ARG A 94 -6.61 -2.68 -10.49
N GLU A 95 -6.82 -1.39 -10.75
CA GLU A 95 -5.81 -0.53 -11.36
C GLU A 95 -4.59 -0.35 -10.45
N GLU A 96 -4.78 -0.18 -9.13
CA GLU A 96 -3.67 -0.12 -8.16
C GLU A 96 -2.83 -1.41 -8.18
N ILE A 97 -3.47 -2.58 -8.16
CA ILE A 97 -2.79 -3.88 -8.26
C ILE A 97 -2.04 -4.00 -9.58
N ARG A 98 -2.69 -3.66 -10.69
CA ARG A 98 -2.11 -3.72 -12.03
C ARG A 98 -0.85 -2.86 -12.11
N VAL A 99 -0.94 -1.59 -11.70
CA VAL A 99 0.17 -0.64 -11.77
C VAL A 99 1.30 -1.03 -10.81
N SER A 100 0.97 -1.44 -9.58
CA SER A 100 1.98 -1.91 -8.61
C SER A 100 2.75 -3.13 -9.11
N SER A 101 2.10 -3.99 -9.90
CA SER A 101 2.71 -5.18 -10.50
C SER A 101 3.65 -4.86 -11.68
N LEU A 102 3.59 -3.65 -12.25
CA LEU A 102 4.45 -3.28 -13.38
C LEU A 102 5.89 -3.00 -12.94
N PHE A 103 6.08 -2.42 -11.77
CA PHE A 103 7.37 -1.84 -11.40
C PHE A 103 8.24 -2.81 -10.59
N SER A 104 9.52 -2.87 -10.92
CA SER A 104 10.52 -3.63 -10.15
C SER A 104 11.79 -2.80 -10.06
N HIS A 105 12.00 -2.18 -8.90
CA HIS A 105 13.11 -1.27 -8.65
C HIS A 105 13.38 -1.16 -7.14
N PRO A 106 14.64 -1.10 -6.67
CA PRO A 106 14.97 -1.06 -5.23
C PRO A 106 14.38 0.13 -4.46
N ASN A 107 14.02 1.21 -5.14
CA ASN A 107 13.40 2.41 -4.55
C ASN A 107 11.89 2.52 -4.79
N LEU A 108 11.23 1.45 -5.24
CA LEU A 108 9.78 1.35 -5.42
C LEU A 108 9.27 0.13 -4.64
N LEU A 109 8.22 0.28 -3.83
CA LEU A 109 7.71 -0.81 -3.00
C LEU A 109 7.09 -1.91 -3.89
N PRO A 110 7.64 -3.13 -3.89
CA PRO A 110 7.11 -4.21 -4.74
C PRO A 110 5.82 -4.78 -4.15
N LEU A 111 4.87 -5.13 -5.03
CA LEU A 111 3.73 -5.98 -4.66
C LEU A 111 4.17 -7.45 -4.69
N LEU A 112 4.10 -8.15 -3.56
CA LEU A 112 4.54 -9.54 -3.44
C LEU A 112 3.44 -10.53 -3.83
N ASP A 113 2.21 -10.28 -3.40
CA ASP A 113 1.04 -11.10 -3.71
C ASP A 113 -0.24 -10.26 -3.55
N HIS A 114 -1.34 -10.73 -4.13
CA HIS A 114 -2.65 -10.11 -3.95
C HIS A 114 -3.80 -11.10 -4.12
N ALA A 115 -4.97 -10.76 -3.56
CA ALA A 115 -6.22 -11.48 -3.77
C ALA A 115 -7.41 -10.52 -3.72
N ILE A 116 -8.45 -10.78 -4.51
CA ILE A 116 -9.75 -10.11 -4.40
C ILE A 116 -10.80 -11.18 -4.14
N ILE A 117 -11.51 -11.06 -3.03
CA ILE A 117 -12.50 -12.02 -2.55
C ILE A 117 -13.87 -11.36 -2.59
N SER A 118 -14.90 -12.08 -3.05
CA SER A 118 -16.29 -11.63 -2.96
C SER A 118 -16.91 -12.16 -1.67
N ALA A 119 -17.50 -11.28 -0.86
CA ALA A 119 -18.24 -11.67 0.33
C ALA A 119 -19.65 -12.11 -0.08
N THR A 120 -19.83 -13.38 -0.41
CA THR A 120 -21.10 -13.90 -0.97
C THR A 120 -22.22 -14.11 0.04
N GLN A 121 -22.10 -13.70 1.31
CA GLN A 121 -23.02 -14.16 2.36
C GLN A 121 -24.24 -13.28 2.66
N GLU A 122 -24.38 -12.04 2.17
CA GLU A 122 -25.56 -11.21 2.51
C GLU A 122 -26.11 -10.34 1.35
N GLY A 123 -26.05 -10.81 0.10
CA GLY A 123 -26.68 -10.12 -1.04
C GLY A 123 -26.14 -8.71 -1.36
N SER A 124 -25.20 -8.19 -0.58
CA SER A 124 -24.40 -7.02 -0.90
C SER A 124 -23.20 -7.48 -1.73
N GLY A 125 -22.99 -6.85 -2.89
CA GLY A 125 -21.84 -7.11 -3.77
C GLY A 125 -20.52 -6.60 -3.19
N ASN A 126 -20.29 -6.80 -1.89
CA ASN A 126 -19.10 -6.33 -1.20
C ASN A 126 -17.92 -7.24 -1.55
N HIS A 127 -16.80 -6.61 -1.92
CA HIS A 127 -15.54 -7.28 -2.17
C HIS A 127 -14.52 -6.88 -1.10
N GLU A 128 -13.53 -7.73 -0.89
CA GLU A 128 -12.36 -7.40 -0.09
C GLU A 128 -11.12 -7.66 -0.93
N ALA A 129 -10.18 -6.72 -0.94
CA ALA A 129 -8.88 -6.92 -1.57
C ALA A 129 -7.77 -6.99 -0.53
N TYR A 130 -6.82 -7.87 -0.77
CA TYR A 130 -5.65 -8.11 0.05
C TYR A 130 -4.42 -7.89 -0.81
N LEU A 131 -3.52 -7.00 -0.39
CA LEU A 131 -2.25 -6.72 -1.07
C LEU A 131 -1.11 -6.94 -0.07
N LEU A 132 -0.11 -7.73 -0.46
CA LEU A 132 1.02 -8.11 0.39
C LEU A 132 2.31 -7.41 -0.05
N PHE A 133 3.03 -6.83 0.90
CA PHE A 133 4.24 -6.05 0.69
C PHE A 133 5.35 -6.47 1.67
N PRO A 134 6.63 -6.17 1.36
CA PRO A 134 7.69 -6.23 2.35
C PRO A 134 7.39 -5.28 3.52
N VAL A 135 7.74 -5.67 4.73
CA VAL A 135 7.56 -4.81 5.91
C VAL A 135 8.75 -3.88 6.10
N HIS A 136 8.47 -2.61 6.37
CA HIS A 136 9.45 -1.58 6.72
C HIS A 136 9.09 -0.96 8.06
N LEU A 137 9.70 -1.44 9.14
CA LEU A 137 9.33 -1.07 10.52
C LEU A 137 9.84 0.30 10.97
N ASP A 138 10.82 0.87 10.27
CA ASP A 138 11.33 2.23 10.54
C ASP A 138 10.35 3.34 10.11
N GLY A 139 9.22 2.95 9.50
CA GLY A 139 8.12 3.85 9.16
C GLY A 139 8.42 4.77 7.98
N THR A 140 7.61 5.83 7.86
CA THR A 140 7.70 6.76 6.73
C THR A 140 8.72 7.87 7.00
N LEU A 141 9.15 8.55 5.94
CA LEU A 141 9.97 9.77 6.04
C LEU A 141 9.25 10.85 6.85
N LEU A 142 7.92 10.92 6.78
CA LEU A 142 7.12 11.81 7.62
C LEU A 142 7.23 11.44 9.11
N ASP A 143 7.16 10.15 9.45
CA ASP A 143 7.26 9.68 10.84
C ASP A 143 8.66 9.97 11.40
N ASN A 144 9.70 9.68 10.61
CA ASN A 144 11.09 9.99 10.95
C ASN A 144 11.30 11.49 11.17
N ALA A 145 10.80 12.33 10.26
CA ALA A 145 10.90 13.78 10.39
C ALA A 145 10.19 14.32 11.65
N LYS A 146 9.01 13.77 11.99
CA LYS A 146 8.29 14.11 13.23
C LYS A 146 9.09 13.70 14.48
N ALA A 147 9.64 12.49 14.48
CA ALA A 147 10.44 11.97 15.59
C ALA A 147 11.72 12.79 15.81
N MET A 148 12.44 13.12 14.73
CA MET A 148 13.62 13.98 14.77
C MET A 148 13.27 15.39 15.27
N LYS A 149 12.19 16.00 14.77
CA LYS A 149 11.74 17.32 15.24
C LYS A 149 11.46 17.34 16.73
N ALA A 150 10.83 16.29 17.28
CA ALA A 150 10.59 16.18 18.72
C ALA A 150 11.89 16.14 19.55
N LYS A 151 12.96 15.56 18.97
CA LYS A 151 14.31 15.50 19.55
C LYS A 151 15.19 16.71 19.23
N LYS A 152 14.72 17.66 18.42
CA LYS A 152 15.51 18.75 17.82
C LYS A 152 16.68 18.26 16.97
N GLU A 153 16.52 17.09 16.37
CA GLU A 153 17.46 16.49 15.42
C GLU A 153 17.00 16.76 13.99
N PHE A 154 17.91 16.58 13.03
CA PHE A 154 17.64 16.70 11.60
C PHE A 154 18.44 15.64 10.84
N PHE A 155 17.94 15.25 9.67
CA PHE A 155 18.75 14.49 8.72
C PHE A 155 20.00 15.28 8.35
N SER A 156 21.14 14.58 8.24
CA SER A 156 22.34 15.20 7.69
C SER A 156 22.12 15.58 6.22
N THR A 157 22.86 16.56 5.72
CA THR A 157 22.80 16.93 4.29
C THR A 157 23.10 15.73 3.39
N ILE A 158 24.01 14.84 3.81
CA ILE A 158 24.36 13.63 3.08
C ILE A 158 23.16 12.69 2.98
N ASP A 159 22.46 12.44 4.10
CA ASP A 159 21.27 11.59 4.12
C ASP A 159 20.16 12.16 3.24
N VAL A 160 19.92 13.47 3.32
CA VAL A 160 18.92 14.15 2.48
C VAL A 160 19.22 13.96 1.00
N LEU A 161 20.47 14.18 0.58
CA LEU A 161 20.88 13.99 -0.82
C LEU A 161 20.77 12.53 -1.26
N GLN A 162 21.09 11.58 -0.39
CA GLN A 162 20.98 10.16 -0.68
C GLN A 162 19.53 9.71 -0.81
N ILE A 163 18.63 10.17 0.06
CA ILE A 163 17.19 9.92 -0.02
C ILE A 163 16.66 10.52 -1.33
N PHE A 164 16.99 11.78 -1.64
CA PHE A 164 16.54 12.43 -2.86
C PHE A 164 17.00 11.69 -4.12
N ARG A 165 18.28 11.30 -4.18
CA ARG A 165 18.84 10.52 -5.30
C ARG A 165 18.09 9.20 -5.52
N GLN A 166 17.77 8.49 -4.44
CA GLN A 166 17.04 7.23 -4.47
C GLN A 166 15.61 7.41 -5.00
N LEU A 167 14.90 8.44 -4.54
CA LEU A 167 13.58 8.78 -5.04
C LEU A 167 13.61 9.14 -6.53
N CYS A 168 14.61 9.92 -6.97
CA CYS A 168 14.81 10.21 -8.39
C CYS A 168 15.08 8.95 -9.21
N ALA A 169 15.82 7.97 -8.68
CA ALA A 169 16.07 6.70 -9.36
C ALA A 169 14.77 5.90 -9.55
N GLY A 170 13.94 5.78 -8.50
CA GLY A 170 12.63 5.14 -8.58
C GLY A 170 11.67 5.85 -9.54
N LEU A 171 11.58 7.18 -9.47
CA LEU A 171 10.75 7.95 -10.39
C LEU A 171 11.25 7.86 -11.83
N LYS A 172 12.56 7.90 -12.06
CA LYS A 172 13.15 7.68 -13.39
C LYS A 172 12.75 6.32 -13.96
N HIS A 173 12.74 5.27 -13.13
CA HIS A 173 12.29 3.95 -13.55
C HIS A 173 10.83 4.00 -14.04
N MET A 174 9.90 4.57 -13.28
CA MET A 174 8.49 4.73 -13.69
C MET A 174 8.34 5.55 -14.98
N HIS A 175 9.09 6.66 -15.09
CA HIS A 175 9.05 7.55 -16.25
C HIS A 175 9.67 6.91 -17.52
N SER A 176 10.43 5.83 -17.39
CA SER A 176 11.07 5.15 -18.52
C SER A 176 10.20 4.07 -19.19
N TYR A 177 9.02 3.76 -18.62
CA TYR A 177 8.07 2.85 -19.25
C TYR A 177 7.47 3.44 -20.53
N GLU A 178 6.92 2.59 -21.38
CA GLU A 178 6.13 2.99 -22.54
C GLU A 178 4.71 2.39 -22.42
N PRO A 179 3.66 3.20 -22.22
CA PRO A 179 3.71 4.65 -21.99
C PRO A 179 4.36 5.00 -20.62
N PRO A 180 4.95 6.20 -20.47
CA PRO A 180 5.57 6.61 -19.21
C PRO A 180 4.52 6.73 -18.12
N TYR A 181 4.86 6.41 -16.86
CA TYR A 181 3.95 6.53 -15.72
C TYR A 181 4.39 7.62 -14.75
N ALA A 182 3.46 8.45 -14.30
CA ALA A 182 3.66 9.42 -13.22
C ALA A 182 3.02 8.90 -11.92
N HIS A 183 3.69 9.09 -10.78
CA HIS A 183 3.19 8.65 -9.47
C HIS A 183 2.02 9.50 -8.95
N ASN A 184 2.04 10.82 -9.21
CA ASN A 184 1.02 11.80 -8.83
C ASN A 184 0.75 12.02 -7.32
N ASP A 185 1.48 11.36 -6.42
CA ASP A 185 1.29 11.51 -4.96
C ASP A 185 2.60 11.33 -4.18
N VAL A 186 3.69 11.93 -4.70
CA VAL A 186 4.99 11.91 -4.03
C VAL A 186 4.97 12.90 -2.86
N LYS A 187 5.04 12.37 -1.64
CA LYS A 187 5.05 13.13 -0.39
C LYS A 187 5.80 12.35 0.70
N PRO A 188 6.29 12.99 1.77
CA PRO A 188 7.04 12.28 2.83
C PRO A 188 6.28 11.12 3.48
N GLY A 189 4.94 11.16 3.52
CA GLY A 189 4.11 10.06 4.04
C GLY A 189 4.01 8.83 3.13
N ASN A 190 4.46 8.94 1.88
CA ASN A 190 4.50 7.85 0.90
C ASN A 190 5.94 7.40 0.59
N VAL A 191 6.89 7.77 1.45
CA VAL A 191 8.28 7.32 1.36
C VAL A 191 8.60 6.52 2.61
N LEU A 192 8.86 5.23 2.48
CA LEU A 192 9.37 4.39 3.56
C LEU A 192 10.88 4.59 3.69
N ILE A 193 11.36 4.60 4.93
CA ILE A 193 12.78 4.63 5.25
C ILE A 193 13.16 3.29 5.85
N THR A 194 14.38 2.83 5.60
CA THR A 194 14.97 1.67 6.27
C THR A 194 16.43 1.95 6.57
N HIS A 195 16.80 1.86 7.84
CA HIS A 195 18.16 2.03 8.31
C HIS A 195 18.82 0.66 8.41
N ARG A 196 20.04 0.57 7.88
CA ARG A 196 20.90 -0.60 8.04
C ARG A 196 22.23 -0.13 8.62
N LYS A 197 22.75 -0.87 9.59
CA LYS A 197 23.99 -0.50 10.29
C LYS A 197 25.14 -0.31 9.30
N GLY A 198 25.76 0.85 9.31
CA GLY A 198 26.89 1.18 8.42
C GLY A 198 26.50 1.47 6.96
N GLN A 199 25.21 1.63 6.66
CA GLN A 199 24.71 1.96 5.33
C GLN A 199 23.88 3.24 5.37
N PRO A 200 23.80 3.98 4.26
CA PRO A 200 22.89 5.11 4.14
C PRO A 200 21.42 4.66 4.24
N PRO A 201 20.50 5.54 4.65
CA PRO A 201 19.08 5.22 4.72
C PRO A 201 18.55 4.81 3.33
N LEU A 202 17.92 3.65 3.26
CA LEU A 202 17.23 3.17 2.07
C LEU A 202 15.87 3.85 1.98
N ALA A 203 15.60 4.54 0.88
CA ALA A 203 14.33 5.23 0.63
C ALA A 203 13.51 4.48 -0.43
N ILE A 204 12.26 4.17 -0.10
CA ILE A 204 11.37 3.36 -0.95
C ILE A 204 10.05 4.10 -1.11
N LEU A 205 9.70 4.43 -2.35
CA LEU A 205 8.43 5.07 -2.68
C LEU A 205 7.31 4.04 -2.71
N MET A 206 6.19 4.33 -2.05
CA MET A 206 5.02 3.46 -1.96
C MET A 206 3.74 4.19 -2.43
N ASP A 207 2.62 3.46 -2.48
CA ASP A 207 1.29 3.97 -2.80
C ASP A 207 1.10 4.40 -4.26
N PHE A 208 0.93 3.41 -5.14
CA PHE A 208 0.69 3.60 -6.56
C PHE A 208 -0.80 3.78 -6.92
N GLY A 209 -1.69 3.97 -5.95
CA GLY A 209 -3.13 4.14 -6.20
C GLY A 209 -3.45 5.33 -7.13
N SER A 210 -2.63 6.38 -7.07
CA SER A 210 -2.72 7.57 -7.91
C SER A 210 -1.87 7.53 -9.19
N ALA A 211 -1.07 6.46 -9.38
CA ALA A 211 -0.14 6.38 -10.49
C ALA A 211 -0.86 6.11 -11.81
N ARG A 212 -0.52 6.84 -12.87
CA ARG A 212 -1.20 6.77 -14.18
C ARG A 212 -0.21 7.02 -15.32
N PRO A 213 -0.54 6.66 -16.57
CA PRO A 213 0.20 7.13 -17.73
C PRO A 213 0.39 8.66 -17.67
N ALA A 214 1.64 9.09 -17.70
CA ALA A 214 2.08 10.47 -17.52
C ALA A 214 1.62 11.38 -18.66
N ARG A 215 1.52 10.82 -19.86
CA ARG A 215 1.04 11.53 -21.05
C ARG A 215 -0.43 11.17 -21.27
N LYS A 216 -1.32 12.14 -21.08
CA LYS A 216 -2.73 12.04 -21.48
C LYS A 216 -3.01 13.07 -22.56
N GLN A 217 -3.47 12.62 -23.71
CA GLN A 217 -3.97 13.51 -24.75
C GLN A 217 -5.41 13.86 -24.40
N ILE A 218 -5.67 15.11 -24.04
CA ILE A 218 -7.03 15.61 -23.82
C ILE A 218 -7.59 16.03 -25.17
N ARG A 219 -8.60 15.32 -25.66
CA ARG A 219 -9.25 15.57 -26.96
C ARG A 219 -10.58 16.30 -26.82
N SER A 220 -11.13 16.41 -25.60
CA SER A 220 -12.38 17.12 -25.35
C SER A 220 -12.45 17.79 -23.97
N ARG A 221 -13.35 18.77 -23.82
CA ARG A 221 -13.66 19.41 -22.53
C ARG A 221 -14.23 18.40 -21.52
N GLN A 222 -15.00 17.41 -21.98
CA GLN A 222 -15.54 16.36 -21.12
C GLN A 222 -14.42 15.48 -20.53
N GLU A 223 -13.42 15.10 -21.34
CA GLU A 223 -12.24 14.38 -20.87
C GLU A 223 -11.43 15.20 -19.85
N ALA A 224 -11.30 16.51 -20.07
CA ALA A 224 -10.61 17.40 -19.12
C ALA A 224 -11.30 17.42 -17.74
N VAL A 225 -12.63 17.53 -17.71
CA VAL A 225 -13.42 17.55 -16.47
C VAL A 225 -13.40 16.18 -15.78
N GLN A 226 -13.52 15.09 -16.53
CA GLN A 226 -13.42 13.74 -15.97
C GLN A 226 -12.07 13.50 -15.28
N LEU A 227 -10.97 13.98 -15.87
CA LEU A 227 -9.65 13.87 -15.24
C LEU A 227 -9.56 14.61 -13.89
N GLN A 228 -10.23 15.76 -13.76
CA GLN A 228 -10.25 16.51 -12.50
C GLN A 228 -11.06 15.79 -11.42
N VAL A 229 -12.26 15.32 -11.76
CA VAL A 229 -13.14 14.60 -10.83
C VAL A 229 -12.50 13.29 -10.38
N TRP A 230 -11.89 12.56 -11.31
CA TRP A 230 -11.25 11.28 -11.02
C TRP A 230 -10.05 11.41 -10.09
N ASN A 231 -9.24 12.47 -10.23
CA ASN A 231 -8.15 12.77 -9.30
C ASN A 231 -8.63 13.01 -7.85
N VAL A 232 -9.86 13.51 -7.65
CA VAL A 232 -10.45 13.70 -6.32
C VAL A 232 -10.87 12.35 -5.73
N SER A 233 -11.55 11.50 -6.49
CA SER A 233 -11.96 10.16 -6.04
C SER A 233 -10.76 9.26 -5.68
N LEU A 234 -9.64 9.42 -6.38
CA LEU A 234 -8.40 8.68 -6.10
C LEU A 234 -7.77 9.06 -4.77
N ARG A 235 -7.79 10.34 -4.40
CA ARG A 235 -7.27 10.80 -3.11
C ARG A 235 -8.06 10.21 -1.93
N VAL A 236 -9.36 9.97 -2.10
CA VAL A 236 -10.19 9.32 -1.06
C VAL A 236 -9.79 7.86 -0.85
N CYS A 237 -9.38 7.15 -1.91
CA CYS A 237 -8.89 5.77 -1.82
C CYS A 237 -7.41 5.69 -1.36
N ALA A 238 -6.59 6.68 -1.71
CA ALA A 238 -5.17 6.77 -1.38
C ALA A 238 -4.89 7.42 0.00
N TRP A 239 -5.85 8.16 0.60
CA TRP A 239 -5.73 8.66 1.98
C TRP A 239 -5.87 7.53 3.01
N GLY A 240 -4.83 6.71 3.06
CA GLY A 240 -4.48 5.80 4.14
C GLY A 240 -3.01 5.96 4.55
N SER A 241 -2.44 7.18 4.42
CA SER A 241 -1.09 7.47 4.91
C SER A 241 -1.09 7.50 6.45
N TRP A 242 -0.73 6.36 7.03
CA TRP A 242 0.14 6.21 8.20
C TRP A 242 0.39 7.45 9.05
N GLY A 243 -0.18 7.42 10.26
CA GLY A 243 0.18 8.33 11.34
C GLY A 243 -0.86 9.39 11.67
N LYS A 244 -1.94 8.99 12.35
CA LYS A 244 -2.58 9.80 13.41
C LYS A 244 -3.04 8.92 14.58
N PRO A 245 -2.89 9.38 15.83
CA PRO A 245 -3.61 8.80 16.95
C PRO A 245 -5.10 9.19 16.87
N SER A 246 -5.93 8.25 17.30
CA SER A 246 -7.37 8.36 17.54
C SER A 246 -7.85 9.75 17.97
N VAL A 247 -8.62 10.42 17.12
CA VAL A 247 -9.60 11.44 17.54
C VAL A 247 -10.84 11.34 16.67
N GLY A 248 -11.95 10.97 17.32
CA GLY A 248 -13.32 11.43 17.07
C GLY A 248 -13.78 11.63 15.63
N ASN A 249 -14.68 10.74 15.21
CA ASN A 249 -15.47 10.81 14.00
C ASN A 249 -16.30 12.11 13.94
N SER A 250 -15.83 13.12 13.21
CA SER A 250 -16.60 14.21 12.58
C SER A 250 -15.62 15.26 12.03
N LYS A 251 -15.96 15.86 10.88
CA LYS A 251 -15.22 16.93 10.16
C LYS A 251 -14.18 16.48 9.13
N CYS A 252 -14.60 15.70 8.13
CA CYS A 252 -13.89 15.65 6.84
C CYS A 252 -14.50 16.62 5.81
N THR A 253 -15.71 17.14 6.05
CA THR A 253 -16.42 18.04 5.11
C THR A 253 -16.04 19.52 5.26
N ASP A 254 -15.58 19.96 6.43
CA ASP A 254 -15.42 21.39 6.72
C ASP A 254 -14.05 21.98 6.30
N GLN A 255 -13.07 21.16 5.94
CA GLN A 255 -11.75 21.66 5.52
C GLN A 255 -11.64 21.99 4.02
N MET A 256 -12.68 21.70 3.21
CA MET A 256 -12.67 21.96 1.77
C MET A 256 -13.08 23.40 1.39
N ALA A 257 -13.65 24.19 2.31
CA ALA A 257 -14.17 25.53 2.00
C ALA A 257 -13.11 26.66 2.06
N ASN A 258 -11.95 26.46 2.69
CA ASN A 258 -10.99 27.53 2.96
C ASN A 258 -9.81 27.66 1.98
N TRP A 259 -9.75 26.85 0.92
CA TRP A 259 -8.62 26.86 -0.03
C TRP A 259 -8.87 27.66 -1.31
N THR A 260 -10.06 28.26 -1.50
CA THR A 260 -10.41 29.02 -2.72
C THR A 260 -10.38 30.54 -2.54
N GLN A 261 -9.95 31.07 -1.40
CA GLN A 261 -9.96 32.52 -1.12
C GLN A 261 -8.61 33.07 -0.66
N SER A 262 -7.58 32.95 -1.49
CA SER A 262 -6.39 33.80 -1.33
C SER A 262 -5.95 34.31 -2.70
N PRO A 263 -6.01 35.64 -2.94
CA PRO A 263 -5.45 36.23 -4.16
C PRO A 263 -3.92 36.16 -4.09
N ILE A 264 -3.32 35.76 -5.21
CA ILE A 264 -1.88 35.71 -5.42
C ILE A 264 -1.35 37.17 -5.52
N PRO A 265 -0.26 37.53 -4.81
CA PRO A 265 0.39 38.85 -4.96
C PRO A 265 1.12 39.01 -6.30
#